data_AF-A0A6J4XAQ2-F1
#
_entry.id   AF-A0A6J4XAQ2-F1
#
_cell.length_a   1.000
_cell.length_b   1.000
_cell.length_c   1.000
_cell.angle_alpha   90.00
_cell.angle_beta   90.00
_cell.angle_gamma   90.00
#
_symmetry.space_group_name_H-M   'P 1'
#
loop_
_entity.id
_entity.type
_entity.pdbx_description
1 polymer ?
#
loop_
_entity_poly.entity_id
_entity_poly.type
_entity_poly.pdbx_seq_one_letter_code
_entity_poly.pdbx_strand_id
1 'polypeptide(L)' 'MALLATLKFGEFSLPNFEFEVGGMDYGFKIHDILGMDFLIGSGAIINLNTMPIQFEL' A
#
# COMPACT_ATOMS: atom_id res chain seq x y z
N MET A 1 -1.75 -9.54 14.67
CA MET A 1 -0.32 -9.86 14.80
C MET A 1 0.37 -9.22 13.62
N ALA A 2 1.21 -8.22 13.86
CA ALA A 2 1.93 -7.52 12.81
C ALA A 2 3.08 -8.40 12.29
N LEU A 3 3.23 -8.47 10.98
CA LEU A 3 4.32 -9.18 10.30
C LEU A 3 5.14 -8.15 9.52
N LEU A 4 6.47 -8.34 9.49
CA LEU A 4 7.36 -7.51 8.68
C LEU A 4 7.55 -8.17 7.31
N ALA A 5 7.35 -7.40 6.25
CA ALA A 5 7.60 -7.82 4.88
C ALA A 5 8.35 -6.73 4.10
N THR A 6 8.76 -7.08 2.88
CA THR A 6 9.17 -6.09 1.88
C THR A 6 8.07 -5.99 0.84
N LEU A 7 7.55 -4.79 0.62
CA LEU A 7 6.58 -4.54 -0.44
C LEU A 7 7.32 -4.09 -1.70
N LYS A 8 7.02 -4.74 -2.84
CA LYS A 8 7.60 -4.40 -4.14
C LYS A 8 6.54 -3.93 -5.13
N PHE A 9 6.79 -2.77 -5.74
CA PHE A 9 6.00 -2.21 -6.83
C PHE A 9 6.92 -1.90 -8.01
N GLY A 10 6.99 -2.83 -8.97
CA GLY A 10 7.99 -2.74 -10.04
C GLY A 10 9.41 -2.73 -9.45
N GLU A 11 10.17 -1.67 -9.75
CA GLU A 11 11.53 -1.44 -9.23
C GLU A 11 11.55 -0.79 -7.83
N PHE A 12 10.41 -0.26 -7.36
CA PHE A 12 10.30 0.34 -6.03
C PHE A 12 10.20 -0.76 -4.96
N SER A 13 10.98 -0.62 -3.89
CA SER A 13 11.00 -1.56 -2.77
C SER A 13 10.99 -0.80 -1.45
N LEU A 14 9.98 -1.06 -0.61
CA LEU A 14 9.94 -0.52 0.76
C LEU A 14 10.24 -1.64 1.76
N PRO A 15 11.40 -1.58 2.45
CA PRO A 15 11.71 -2.53 3.51
C PRO A 15 10.91 -2.23 4.79
N ASN A 16 10.79 -3.24 5.65
CA ASN A 16 10.10 -3.14 6.95
C ASN A 16 8.65 -2.68 6.85
N PHE A 17 7.95 -3.12 5.80
CA PHE A 17 6.51 -2.87 5.66
C PHE A 17 5.76 -3.70 6.70
N GLU A 18 5.07 -3.01 7.60
CA GLU A 18 4.14 -3.62 8.54
C GLU A 18 2.84 -3.91 7.80
N PHE A 19 2.44 -5.17 7.77
CA PHE A 19 1.15 -5.56 7.23
C PHE A 19 0.33 -6.34 8.25
N GLU A 20 -0.96 -6.07 8.24
CA GLU A 20 -1.92 -6.79 9.06
C GLU A 20 -2.68 -7.78 8.19
N VAL A 21 -2.68 -9.04 8.61
CA VAL A 21 -3.52 -10.07 7.99
C VAL A 21 -4.80 -10.19 8.80
N GLY A 22 -5.88 -9.66 8.25
CA GLY A 22 -7.22 -9.74 8.83
C GLY A 22 -8.27 -9.80 7.72
N GLY A 23 -9.07 -10.86 7.70
CA GLY A 23 -10.21 -10.96 6.80
C GLY A 23 -11.33 -10.06 7.31
N MET A 24 -11.65 -9.00 6.58
CA MET A 24 -12.78 -8.12 6.86
C MET A 24 -13.76 -8.13 5.69
N ASP A 25 -15.05 -8.26 6.00
CA ASP A 25 -16.12 -8.07 5.02
C ASP A 25 -16.45 -6.57 4.94
N TYR A 26 -15.92 -5.91 3.92
CA TYR A 26 -16.17 -4.49 3.68
C TYR A 26 -17.48 -4.24 2.90
N GLY A 27 -18.25 -5.28 2.57
CA GLY A 27 -19.45 -5.17 1.74
C GLY A 27 -19.17 -4.94 0.24
N PHE A 28 -17.90 -5.00 -0.17
CA PHE A 28 -17.45 -4.96 -1.56
C PHE A 28 -16.12 -5.68 -1.74
N LYS A 29 -15.79 -6.02 -3.00
CA LYS A 29 -14.57 -6.76 -3.33
C LYS A 29 -13.37 -5.83 -3.28
N ILE A 30 -12.55 -5.97 -2.26
CA ILE A 30 -11.21 -5.38 -2.13
C ILE A 30 -10.22 -6.54 -2.04
N HIS A 31 -9.05 -6.38 -2.66
CA HIS A 31 -7.96 -7.33 -2.50
C HIS A 31 -7.20 -7.06 -1.20
N ASP A 32 -6.67 -5.83 -1.04
CA ASP A 32 -5.92 -5.39 0.12
C ASP A 32 -6.10 -3.88 0.37
N ILE A 33 -5.70 -3.40 1.54
CA ILE A 33 -5.69 -1.98 1.91
C ILE A 33 -4.23 -1.52 2.05
N LEU A 34 -3.91 -0.39 1.43
CA LEU A 34 -2.63 0.30 1.62
C LEU A 34 -2.75 1.34 2.73
N GLY A 35 -1.88 1.25 3.74
CA GLY A 35 -1.80 2.19 4.85
C GLY A 35 -1.24 3.55 4.46
N MET A 36 -1.58 4.59 5.24
CA MET A 36 -1.12 5.97 5.01
C MET A 36 0.35 6.17 5.33
N ASP A 37 0.88 5.43 6.29
CA ASP A 37 2.30 5.34 6.63
C ASP A 37 3.15 4.95 5.41
N PHE A 38 2.70 3.94 4.65
CA PHE A 38 3.31 3.53 3.39
C PHE A 38 3.25 4.66 2.34
N LEU A 39 2.07 5.25 2.14
CA LEU A 39 1.87 6.28 1.12
C LEU A 39 2.75 7.50 1.38
N ILE A 40 2.89 7.89 2.65
CA ILE A 40 3.77 8.99 3.07
C ILE A 40 5.24 8.59 2.90
N GLY A 41 5.65 7.41 3.37
CA GLY A 41 7.04 6.95 3.32
C GLY A 41 7.58 6.70 1.91
N SER A 42 6.69 6.41 0.96
CA SER A 42 7.01 6.19 -0.45
C SER A 42 6.97 7.46 -1.31
N GLY A 43 6.49 8.60 -0.78
CA GLY A 43 6.28 9.81 -1.57
C GLY A 43 5.20 9.64 -2.65
N ALA A 44 4.21 8.78 -2.41
CA ALA A 44 3.20 8.44 -3.39
C ALA A 44 2.33 9.66 -3.76
N ILE A 45 2.10 9.85 -5.07
CA ILE A 45 1.15 10.82 -5.60
C ILE A 45 -0.10 10.07 -6.04
N ILE A 46 -1.23 10.34 -5.39
CA ILE A 46 -2.53 9.75 -5.73
C ILE A 46 -3.32 10.75 -6.58
N ASN A 47 -3.54 10.40 -7.85
CA ASN A 47 -4.42 11.19 -8.70
C ASN A 47 -5.85 10.69 -8.60
N LEU A 48 -6.70 11.39 -7.84
CA LEU A 48 -8.09 11.00 -7.64
C LEU A 48 -8.98 11.19 -8.88
N ASN A 49 -8.56 12.00 -9.85
CA ASN A 49 -9.32 12.21 -11.08
C ASN A 49 -9.19 11.02 -12.04
N THR A 50 -8.02 10.38 -12.08
CA THR A 50 -7.75 9.24 -12.97
C THR A 50 -7.65 7.91 -12.22
N MET A 51 -7.54 7.94 -10.90
CA MET A 51 -7.29 6.83 -9.96
C MET A 51 -5.93 6.10 -9.99
N PRO A 52 -4.87 6.47 -10.75
CA PRO A 52 -3.57 5.86 -10.61
C PRO A 52 -2.82 6.44 -9.40
N ILE A 53 -1.96 5.60 -8.84
CA ILE A 53 -0.91 5.98 -7.89
C ILE A 53 0.41 6.03 -8.66
N GLN A 54 1.18 7.10 -8.47
CA GLN A 54 2.52 7.28 -9.00
C GLN A 54 3.53 7.32 -7.86
N PHE A 55 4.71 6.77 -8.08
CA PHE A 55 5.85 6.85 -7.17
C PHE A 55 6.96 7.59 -7.92
N GLU A 56 7.46 8.69 -7.35
CA GLU A 56 8.63 9.38 -7.90
C GLU A 56 9.90 8.58 -7.53
N LEU A 57 10.76 8.31 -8.51
CA LEU A 57 12.05 7.63 -8.36
C LEU A 57 13.15 8.62 -7.96
#